data_AF-A0A5C6CIB9-F1
#
_entry.id   AF-A0A5C6CIB9-F1
#
_cell.length_a   1.000
_cell.length_b   1.000
_cell.length_c   1.000
_cell.angle_alpha   90.00
_cell.angle_beta   90.00
_cell.angle_gamma   90.00
#
_symmetry.space_group_name_H-M   'P 1'
#
loop_
_entity.id
_entity.type
_entity.pdbx_description
1 polymer ?
#
loop_
_entity_poly.entity_id
_entity_poly.type
_entity_poly.pdbx_seq_one_letter_code
_entity_poly.pdbx_strand_id
1 'polypeptide(L)'
;MNNSFTQAEWGQLCDRVRRCAEAIAENDVEKADFLQQAETFANQDPPQTYSELLQSTAEASRLAIGWQQKCDADTAYEAKVLHEEEMLDETLDESFPASDPPSFSHGHA
;
A
#
# COMPACT_ATOMS: atom_id res chain seq x y z
N MET A 1 39.47 -5.49 -17.80
CA MET A 1 39.17 -4.05 -17.66
C MET A 1 37.68 -3.90 -17.42
N ASN A 2 37.30 -3.08 -16.44
CA ASN A 2 35.94 -2.65 -16.06
C ASN A 2 35.06 -3.60 -15.21
N ASN A 3 35.44 -3.77 -13.93
CA ASN A 3 34.50 -4.13 -12.84
C ASN A 3 34.25 -2.96 -11.86
N SER A 4 35.10 -1.92 -11.86
CA SER A 4 34.97 -0.81 -10.90
C SER A 4 33.74 0.07 -11.16
N PHE A 5 33.37 0.28 -12.44
CA PHE A 5 32.14 0.99 -12.79
C PHE A 5 30.91 0.20 -12.33
N THR A 6 30.82 -1.09 -12.68
CA THR A 6 29.68 -1.95 -12.31
C THR A 6 29.50 -2.02 -10.79
N GLN A 7 30.58 -2.11 -10.02
CA GLN A 7 30.53 -2.09 -8.56
C GLN A 7 30.05 -0.74 -8.00
N ALA A 8 30.53 0.37 -8.56
CA ALA A 8 30.10 1.71 -8.14
C ALA A 8 28.61 1.96 -8.46
N GLU A 9 28.16 1.54 -9.64
CA GLU A 9 26.75 1.63 -10.03
C GLU A 9 25.86 0.71 -9.22
N TRP A 10 26.33 -0.49 -8.88
CA TRP A 10 25.61 -1.38 -7.96
C TRP A 10 25.36 -0.72 -6.60
N GLY A 11 26.41 -0.13 -6.00
CA GLY A 11 26.26 0.61 -4.74
C GLY A 11 25.23 1.75 -4.84
N GLN A 12 25.30 2.55 -5.91
CA GLN A 12 24.32 3.61 -6.16
C GLN A 12 22.90 3.07 -6.37
N LEU A 13 22.75 1.92 -7.03
CA LEU A 13 21.46 1.28 -7.23
C LEU A 13 20.86 0.84 -5.88
N CYS A 14 21.63 0.16 -5.04
CA CYS A 14 21.20 -0.24 -3.69
C CYS A 14 20.76 0.97 -2.85
N ASP A 15 21.54 2.05 -2.87
CA ASP A 15 21.21 3.28 -2.14
C ASP A 15 19.93 3.93 -2.67
N ARG A 16 19.71 3.90 -3.99
CA ARG A 16 18.45 4.39 -4.59
C ARG A 16 17.27 3.53 -4.19
N VAL A 17 17.40 2.21 -4.18
CA VAL A 17 16.31 1.30 -3.78
C VAL A 17 15.91 1.55 -2.34
N ARG A 18 16.87 1.73 -1.42
CA ARG A 18 16.58 2.11 -0.02
C ARG A 18 15.84 3.44 0.07
N ARG A 19 16.29 4.46 -0.65
CA ARG A 19 15.61 5.77 -0.67
C ARG A 19 14.20 5.69 -1.25
N CYS A 20 13.99 4.86 -2.27
CA CYS A 20 12.65 4.62 -2.82
C CYS A 20 11.75 3.93 -1.78
N ALA A 21 12.25 2.95 -1.04
CA ALA A 21 11.50 2.29 0.03
C ALA A 21 11.01 3.31 1.07
N GLU A 22 11.89 4.23 1.50
CA GLU A 22 11.53 5.26 2.46
C GLU A 22 10.57 6.31 1.90
N ALA A 23 10.71 6.67 0.62
CA ALA A 23 9.90 7.71 -0.01
C ALA A 23 8.50 7.23 -0.41
N ILE A 24 8.34 5.93 -0.69
CA ILE A 24 7.06 5.34 -1.09
C ILE A 24 6.22 4.96 0.13
N ALA A 25 6.84 4.48 1.21
CA ALA A 25 6.11 4.09 2.40
C ALA A 25 5.32 5.26 3.01
N GLU A 26 4.04 5.01 3.32
CA GLU A 26 3.16 6.03 3.92
C GLU A 26 3.15 5.96 5.45
N ASN A 27 3.47 4.79 6.01
CA ASN A 27 3.53 4.55 7.44
C ASN A 27 4.80 3.77 7.86
N ASP A 28 5.07 3.74 9.16
CA ASP A 28 6.28 3.12 9.71
C ASP A 28 6.33 1.59 9.51
N VAL A 29 5.16 0.94 9.40
CA VAL A 29 5.07 -0.51 9.21
C VAL A 29 5.49 -0.88 7.78
N GLU A 30 4.92 -0.20 6.78
CA GLU A 30 5.33 -0.32 5.38
C GLU A 30 6.79 0.04 5.19
N LYS A 31 7.25 1.12 5.83
CA LYS A 31 8.65 1.54 5.74
C LYS A 31 9.58 0.43 6.21
N ALA A 32 9.27 -0.22 7.33
CA ALA A 32 10.07 -1.33 7.84
C ALA A 32 10.09 -2.52 6.86
N ASP A 33 8.94 -2.89 6.30
CA ASP A 33 8.81 -3.97 5.30
C ASP A 33 9.58 -3.65 4.01
N PHE A 34 9.41 -2.46 3.45
CA PHE A 34 10.06 -2.04 2.21
C PHE A 34 11.58 -1.91 2.40
N LEU A 35 12.03 -1.39 3.54
CA LEU A 35 13.47 -1.37 3.89
C LEU A 35 14.03 -2.78 4.02
N GLN A 36 13.31 -3.71 4.65
CA GLN A 36 13.76 -5.10 4.74
C GLN A 36 13.90 -5.75 3.35
N GLN A 37 12.96 -5.47 2.44
CA GLN A 37 13.03 -5.92 1.05
C GLN A 37 14.20 -5.27 0.29
N ALA A 38 14.43 -3.96 0.49
CA ALA A 38 15.56 -3.23 -0.07
C ALA A 38 16.91 -3.80 0.42
N GLU A 39 17.03 -4.13 1.71
CA GLU A 39 18.24 -4.77 2.24
C GLU A 39 18.42 -6.20 1.72
N THR A 40 17.33 -6.95 1.56
CA THR A 40 17.38 -8.28 0.94
C THR A 40 17.91 -8.20 -0.49
N PHE A 41 17.47 -7.19 -1.26
CA PHE A 41 18.00 -6.90 -2.59
C PHE A 41 19.47 -6.48 -2.55
N ALA A 42 19.85 -5.57 -1.65
CA ALA A 42 21.22 -5.07 -1.55
C ALA A 42 22.24 -6.12 -1.08
N ASN A 43 21.79 -7.15 -0.36
CA ASN A 43 22.63 -8.27 0.09
C ASN A 43 22.84 -9.35 -0.99
N GLN A 44 22.28 -9.19 -2.19
CA GLN A 44 22.58 -10.05 -3.32
C GLN A 44 24.04 -9.89 -3.78
N ASP A 45 24.57 -10.91 -4.45
CA ASP A 45 25.91 -10.83 -5.02
C ASP A 45 26.00 -9.67 -6.03
N PRO A 46 27.02 -8.81 -5.93
CA PRO A 46 27.15 -7.66 -6.82
C PRO A 46 27.36 -8.13 -8.26
N PRO A 47 26.70 -7.49 -9.25
CA PRO A 47 26.81 -7.87 -10.65
C PRO A 47 28.24 -7.72 -11.14
N GLN A 48 28.73 -8.72 -11.87
CA GLN A 48 30.07 -8.73 -12.45
C GLN A 48 30.08 -8.17 -13.87
N THR A 49 28.94 -8.26 -14.57
CA THR A 49 28.79 -7.75 -15.93
C THR A 49 27.76 -6.62 -16.00
N TYR A 50 27.89 -5.78 -17.02
CA TYR A 50 26.91 -4.71 -17.27
C TYR A 50 25.50 -5.27 -17.56
N SER A 51 25.41 -6.42 -18.24
CA SER A 51 24.12 -7.09 -18.48
C SER A 51 23.44 -7.54 -17.19
N GLU A 52 24.19 -8.08 -16.23
CA GLU A 52 23.66 -8.43 -14.91
C GLU A 52 23.19 -7.17 -14.17
N LEU A 53 23.96 -6.08 -14.21
CA LEU A 53 23.55 -4.80 -13.61
C LEU A 53 22.22 -4.30 -14.18
N LEU A 54 22.01 -4.41 -15.49
CA LEU A 54 20.73 -4.04 -16.11
C LEU A 54 19.58 -4.95 -15.66
N GLN A 55 19.83 -6.24 -15.47
CA GLN A 55 18.84 -7.17 -14.94
C GLN A 55 18.47 -6.78 -13.50
N SER A 56 19.46 -6.54 -12.64
CA SER A 56 19.21 -6.11 -11.27
C SER A 56 18.51 -4.74 -11.21
N THR A 57 18.81 -3.82 -12.14
CA THR A 57 18.10 -2.54 -12.26
C THR A 57 16.61 -2.75 -12.60
N ALA A 58 16.31 -3.70 -13.49
CA ALA A 58 14.93 -4.05 -13.83
C ALA A 58 14.21 -4.71 -12.64
N GLU A 59 14.89 -5.54 -11.86
CA GLU A 59 14.36 -6.13 -10.62
C GLU A 59 14.07 -5.08 -9.56
N ALA A 60 15.01 -4.17 -9.31
CA ALA A 60 14.84 -3.01 -8.42
C ALA A 60 13.63 -2.15 -8.83
N SER A 61 13.44 -1.94 -10.14
CA SER A 61 12.30 -1.18 -10.65
C SER A 61 10.97 -1.90 -10.39
N ARG A 62 10.92 -3.22 -10.56
CA ARG A 62 9.73 -4.03 -10.24
C ARG A 62 9.40 -3.98 -8.75
N LEU A 63 10.41 -4.02 -7.89
CA LEU A 63 10.26 -3.90 -6.45
C LEU A 63 9.59 -2.56 -6.08
N ALA A 64 10.11 -1.45 -6.62
CA ALA A 64 9.56 -0.12 -6.38
C ALA A 64 8.12 0.04 -6.90
N ILE A 65 7.82 -0.50 -8.09
CA ILE A 65 6.45 -0.51 -8.64
C ILE A 65 5.52 -1.33 -7.73
N GLY A 66 5.98 -2.46 -7.22
CA GLY A 66 5.21 -3.30 -6.30
C GLY A 66 4.86 -2.57 -4.99
N TRP A 67 5.80 -1.81 -4.44
CA TRP A 67 5.54 -0.97 -3.26
C TRP A 67 4.50 0.11 -3.55
N GLN A 68 4.65 0.84 -4.65
CA GLN A 68 3.69 1.87 -5.04
C GLN A 68 2.28 1.30 -5.19
N GLN A 69 2.15 0.17 -5.89
CA GLN A 69 0.86 -0.49 -6.08
C GLN A 69 0.23 -0.97 -4.76
N LYS A 70 1.05 -1.37 -3.78
CA LYS A 70 0.56 -1.77 -2.46
C LYS A 70 -0.01 -0.56 -1.70
N CYS A 71 0.72 0.55 -1.65
CA CYS A 71 0.23 1.79 -1.01
C CYS A 71 -1.05 2.31 -1.69
N ASP A 72 -1.09 2.31 -3.03
CA ASP A 72 -2.28 2.70 -3.79
C ASP A 72 -3.50 1.79 -3.46
N ALA A 73 -3.27 0.48 -3.31
CA ALA A 73 -4.31 -0.48 -3.00
C ALA A 73 -4.83 -0.33 -1.55
N ASP A 74 -3.93 -0.11 -0.59
CA ASP A 74 -4.27 0.08 0.81
C ASP A 74 -5.06 1.40 0.98
N THR A 75 -4.62 2.49 0.35
CA THR A 75 -5.36 3.76 0.29
C THR A 75 -6.75 3.58 -0.33
N ALA A 76 -6.84 2.86 -1.45
CA ALA A 76 -8.12 2.61 -2.12
C ALA A 76 -9.07 1.74 -1.28
N TYR A 77 -8.54 0.82 -0.46
CA TYR A 77 -9.32 0.02 0.47
C TYR A 77 -9.85 0.88 1.62
N GLU A 78 -9.00 1.70 2.24
CA GLU A 78 -9.43 2.63 3.30
C GLU A 78 -10.53 3.58 2.82
N ALA A 79 -10.38 4.17 1.63
CA ALA A 79 -11.40 5.04 1.05
C ALA A 79 -12.75 4.33 0.83
N LYS A 80 -12.73 3.03 0.47
CA LYS A 80 -13.96 2.23 0.34
C LYS A 80 -14.61 1.94 1.68
N VAL A 81 -13.81 1.60 2.70
CA VAL A 81 -14.32 1.34 4.05
C VAL A 81 -15.01 2.58 4.60
N LEU A 82 -14.38 3.75 4.49
CA LEU A 82 -14.99 5.01 4.93
C LEU A 82 -16.30 5.32 4.20
N HIS A 83 -16.37 5.03 2.89
CA HIS A 83 -17.59 5.23 2.12
C HIS A 83 -18.71 4.24 2.53
N GLU A 84 -18.39 2.98 2.80
CA GLU A 84 -19.36 2.01 3.32
C GLU A 84 -19.88 2.41 4.71
N GLU A 85 -19.03 2.93 5.58
CA GLU A 85 -19.44 3.45 6.90
C GLU A 85 -20.38 4.66 6.78
N GLU A 86 -20.10 5.59 5.86
CA GLU A 86 -20.99 6.75 5.60
C GLU A 86 -22.37 6.31 5.09
N MET A 87 -22.41 5.35 4.16
CA MET A 87 -23.67 4.79 3.63
C MET A 87 -24.51 4.07 4.70
N LEU A 88 -23.89 3.53 5.75
CA LEU A 88 -24.60 2.86 6.85
C LEU A 88 -25.29 3.88 7.78
N ASP A 89 -24.69 5.04 8.02
CA ASP A 89 -25.23 6.07 8.92
C ASP A 89 -26.53 6.69 8.39
N GLU A 90 -26.65 6.89 7.08
CA GLU A 90 -27.86 7.42 6.44
C GLU A 90 -29.11 6.53 6.65
N THR A 91 -28.92 5.23 6.89
CA THR A 91 -30.03 4.29 7.09
C THR A 91 -30.68 4.36 8.47
N LEU A 92 -30.03 4.99 9.45
CA LEU A 92 -30.57 5.17 10.81
C LEU A 92 -31.46 6.42 10.91
N ASP A 93 -31.20 7.45 10.11
CA ASP A 93 -31.95 8.70 10.10
C ASP A 93 -33.33 8.59 9.43
N GLU A 94 -33.56 7.54 8.62
CA GLU A 94 -34.88 7.19 8.07
C GLU A 94 -35.67 6.26 9.00
N SER A 95 -35.67 6.52 10.31
CA SER A 95 -36.69 5.94 11.19
C SER A 95 -38.04 6.61 10.90
N PHE A 96 -38.76 6.05 9.92
CA PHE A 96 -40.18 6.34 9.75
C PHE A 96 -40.84 6.32 11.14
N PRO A 97 -41.66 7.32 11.50
CA PRO A 97 -42.35 7.29 12.79
C PRO A 97 -43.11 5.97 12.84
N ALA A 98 -42.70 5.09 13.76
CA ALA A 98 -43.40 3.85 14.04
C ALA A 98 -44.85 4.28 14.30
N SER A 99 -45.70 4.07 13.30
CA SER A 99 -47.10 4.45 13.36
C SER A 99 -47.71 3.46 14.32
N ASP A 100 -47.70 3.81 15.61
CA ASP A 100 -48.39 3.06 16.64
C ASP A 100 -49.81 2.81 16.13
N PRO A 101 -50.22 1.54 15.92
CA PRO A 101 -51.55 1.26 15.42
C PRO A 101 -52.56 1.83 16.43
N PRO A 102 -53.65 2.48 15.97
CA PRO A 102 -54.61 3.08 16.89
C PRO A 102 -55.18 2.00 17.83
N SER A 103 -55.09 2.22 19.14
CA SER A 103 -55.76 1.37 20.13
C SER A 103 -57.27 1.44 19.93
N PHE A 104 -57.87 0.36 19.46
CA PHE A 104 -59.32 0.26 19.31
C PHE A 104 -59.98 0.08 20.68
N SER A 105 -60.31 1.17 21.38
CA SER A 105 -61.20 1.15 22.53
C SER A 105 -62.62 1.44 22.08
N HIS A 106 -63.39 0.42 21.67
CA HIS A 106 -64.84 0.57 21.53
C HIS A 106 -65.52 0.09 22.80
N GLY A 107 -66.16 1.06 23.47
CA GLY A 107 -66.87 0.91 24.72
C GLY A 107 -68.09 -0.01 24.60
N HIS A 108 -68.29 -0.77 25.66
CA HIS A 108 -69.49 -1.52 25.98
C HIS A 108 -70.66 -0.55 26.19
N ALA A 109 -71.77 -0.76 25.47
CA ALA A 109 -73.07 -0.15 25.73
C ALA A 109 -74.08 -1.25 26.01
#